data_AF-C3MX98-F1
#
_entry.id   AF-C3MX98-F1
#
_cell.length_a   1.000
_cell.length_b   1.000
_cell.length_c   1.000
_cell.angle_alpha   90.00
_cell.angle_beta   90.00
_cell.angle_gamma   90.00
#
_symmetry.space_group_name_H-M   'P 1'
#
loop_
_entity.id
_entity.type
_entity.pdbx_description
1 polymer ?
#
loop_
_entity_poly.entity_id
_entity_poly.type
_entity_poly.pdbx_seq_one_letter_code
_entity_poly.pdbx_strand_id
1 'polypeptide(L)'
;MIDGIKLAIDVFPKAISNIEDKDVLKYLKSKCRDFPEEALNSGFLSAFLFYLSKSNICALVNFLKYLNSNSESKFDKFDQNESKQTIAYTIYTALVIYFLEKTELKNKLGLNDLDKLCPNNDVSESAKKLEEILNGLYFNSSIVTVLSKNYLLTLKRLAEATINV
;
A
#
# COMPACT_ATOMS: atom_id res chain seq x y z
N MET A 1 13.21 -8.62 -14.01
CA MET A 1 13.18 -8.14 -12.62
C MET A 1 12.73 -6.69 -12.64
N ILE A 2 11.69 -6.33 -11.90
CA ILE A 2 11.22 -4.94 -11.84
C ILE A 2 12.19 -4.10 -11.04
N ASP A 3 12.56 -2.95 -11.59
CA ASP A 3 13.34 -1.95 -10.88
C ASP A 3 12.44 -1.25 -9.86
N GLY A 4 12.56 -1.65 -8.59
CA GLY A 4 11.81 -1.05 -7.50
C GLY A 4 12.08 0.43 -7.30
N ILE A 5 13.27 0.94 -7.65
CA ILE A 5 13.58 2.37 -7.56
C ILE A 5 12.74 3.13 -8.59
N LYS A 6 12.80 2.67 -9.85
CA LYS A 6 12.02 3.26 -10.93
C LYS A 6 10.51 3.22 -10.63
N LEU A 7 10.00 2.08 -10.18
CA LEU A 7 8.57 1.95 -9.87
C LEU A 7 8.13 2.93 -8.77
N ALA A 8 8.95 3.12 -7.73
CA ALA A 8 8.66 4.09 -6.66
C ALA A 8 8.66 5.52 -7.18
N ILE A 9 9.65 5.90 -8.00
CA ILE A 9 9.73 7.23 -8.63
C ILE A 9 8.51 7.51 -9.52
N ASP A 10 8.05 6.50 -10.26
CA ASP A 10 6.92 6.65 -11.17
C ASP A 10 5.58 6.80 -10.42
N VAL A 11 5.34 6.00 -9.37
CA VAL A 11 4.03 5.96 -8.69
C VAL A 11 3.88 7.00 -7.58
N PHE A 12 4.96 7.32 -6.88
CA PHE A 12 4.86 8.14 -5.67
C PHE A 12 4.33 9.57 -5.91
N PRO A 13 4.76 10.30 -6.97
CA PRO A 13 4.20 11.62 -7.27
C PRO A 13 2.69 11.57 -7.47
N LYS A 14 2.19 10.57 -8.20
CA LYS A 14 0.75 10.36 -8.43
C LYS A 14 -0.01 10.01 -7.14
N ALA A 15 0.63 9.29 -6.22
CA ALA A 15 0.03 8.94 -4.95
C ALA A 15 -0.18 10.16 -4.02
N ILE A 16 0.70 11.17 -4.12
CA ILE A 16 0.65 12.34 -3.23
C ILE A 16 0.08 13.60 -3.89
N SER A 17 0.08 13.70 -5.23
CA SER A 17 -0.27 14.92 -5.97
C SER A 17 -1.66 15.48 -5.64
N ASN A 18 -2.57 14.61 -5.21
CA ASN A 18 -3.98 14.92 -4.98
C ASN A 18 -4.36 14.99 -3.50
N ILE A 19 -3.37 14.92 -2.59
CA ILE A 19 -3.59 15.02 -1.15
C ILE A 19 -3.30 16.46 -0.70
N GLU A 20 -4.35 17.25 -0.49
CA GLU A 20 -4.22 18.65 -0.02
C GLU A 20 -4.05 18.75 1.49
N ASP A 21 -4.50 17.74 2.23
CA ASP A 21 -4.48 17.71 3.68
C ASP A 21 -3.06 17.46 4.21
N LYS A 22 -2.49 18.50 4.84
CA LYS A 22 -1.14 18.50 5.41
C LYS A 22 -0.94 17.45 6.51
N ASP A 23 -1.98 17.13 7.28
CA ASP A 23 -1.88 16.12 8.33
C ASP A 23 -1.82 14.72 7.73
N VAL A 24 -2.60 14.44 6.68
CA VAL A 24 -2.48 13.17 5.93
C VAL A 24 -1.08 13.00 5.38
N LEU A 25 -0.54 14.05 4.74
CA LEU A 25 0.82 14.04 4.19
C LEU A 25 1.87 13.81 5.30
N LYS A 26 1.74 14.48 6.44
CA LYS A 26 2.63 14.30 7.60
C LYS A 26 2.59 12.86 8.14
N TYR A 27 1.41 12.29 8.30
CA TYR A 27 1.27 10.90 8.72
C TYR A 27 1.83 9.93 7.68
N LEU A 28 1.56 10.15 6.39
CA LEU A 28 2.07 9.34 5.29
C LEU A 28 3.61 9.35 5.29
N LYS A 29 4.23 10.53 5.47
CA LYS A 29 5.68 10.66 5.62
C LYS A 29 6.22 9.80 6.77
N SER A 30 5.55 9.80 7.92
CA SER A 30 5.91 8.89 9.04
C SER A 30 5.83 7.43 8.62
N LYS A 31 4.74 7.01 7.95
CA LYS A 31 4.56 5.62 7.50
C LYS A 31 5.63 5.16 6.52
N CYS A 32 6.01 6.02 5.56
CA CYS A 32 7.12 5.75 4.66
C CYS A 32 8.46 5.62 5.40
N ARG A 33 8.66 6.36 6.49
CA ARG A 33 9.90 6.34 7.26
C ARG A 33 10.01 5.11 8.18
N ASP A 34 8.91 4.77 8.83
CA ASP A 34 8.87 3.82 9.95
C ASP A 34 8.73 2.37 9.43
N PHE A 35 7.92 2.12 8.39
CA PHE A 35 7.67 0.76 7.90
C PHE A 35 8.91 -0.02 7.45
N PRO A 36 9.90 0.56 6.72
CA PRO A 36 11.09 -0.21 6.34
C PRO A 36 11.86 -0.75 7.54
N GLU A 37 11.90 0.01 8.64
CA GLU A 37 12.54 -0.40 9.89
C GLU A 37 11.71 -1.45 10.62
N GLU A 38 10.39 -1.26 10.70
CA GLU A 38 9.47 -2.25 11.28
C GLU A 38 9.50 -3.58 10.52
N ALA A 39 9.55 -3.56 9.19
CA ALA A 39 9.63 -4.75 8.36
C ALA A 39 10.93 -5.53 8.56
N LEU A 40 12.04 -4.84 8.86
CA LEU A 40 13.32 -5.46 9.21
C LEU A 40 13.31 -6.04 10.64
N ASN A 41 12.70 -5.33 11.59
CA ASN A 41 12.71 -5.72 13.01
C ASN A 41 11.69 -6.80 13.34
N SER A 42 10.46 -6.70 12.81
CA SER A 42 9.32 -7.57 13.14
C SER A 42 8.96 -8.56 12.03
N GLY A 43 9.64 -8.47 10.88
CA GLY A 43 9.33 -9.19 9.66
C GLY A 43 8.27 -8.49 8.81
N PHE A 44 8.39 -8.61 7.48
CA PHE A 44 7.50 -7.95 6.54
C PHE A 44 6.02 -8.27 6.78
N LEU A 45 5.68 -9.56 7.01
CA LEU A 45 4.30 -9.98 7.19
C LEU A 45 3.65 -9.31 8.41
N SER A 46 4.33 -9.31 9.56
CA SER A 46 3.84 -8.70 10.80
C SER A 46 3.61 -7.19 10.64
N ALA A 47 4.59 -6.48 10.05
CA ALA A 47 4.49 -5.04 9.79
C ALA A 47 3.36 -4.73 8.79
N PHE A 48 3.27 -5.51 7.71
CA PHE A 48 2.21 -5.35 6.71
C PHE A 48 0.82 -5.58 7.30
N LEU A 49 0.65 -6.62 8.12
CA LEU A 49 -0.61 -6.90 8.82
C LEU A 49 -1.01 -5.77 9.77
N PHE A 50 -0.04 -5.20 10.50
CA PHE A 50 -0.31 -4.05 11.34
C PHE A 50 -0.83 -2.86 10.52
N TYR A 51 -0.21 -2.54 9.38
CA TYR A 51 -0.62 -1.44 8.51
C TYR A 51 -1.98 -1.71 7.85
N LEU A 52 -2.21 -2.94 7.40
CA LEU A 52 -3.49 -3.36 6.84
C LEU A 52 -4.62 -3.24 7.88
N SER A 53 -4.37 -3.62 9.14
CA SER A 53 -5.36 -3.51 10.23
C SER A 53 -5.78 -2.07 10.56
N LYS A 54 -4.95 -1.09 10.17
CA LYS A 54 -5.21 0.35 10.36
C LYS A 54 -5.78 1.03 9.11
N SER A 55 -5.86 0.29 7.99
CA SER A 55 -6.29 0.79 6.70
C SER A 55 -7.78 0.54 6.47
N ASN A 56 -8.41 1.40 5.67
CA ASN A 56 -9.73 1.12 5.13
C ASN A 56 -9.58 0.28 3.86
N ILE A 57 -10.00 -0.98 3.92
CA ILE A 57 -9.82 -1.96 2.83
C ILE A 57 -10.50 -1.51 1.54
N CYS A 58 -11.71 -0.94 1.63
CA CYS A 58 -12.44 -0.48 0.45
C CYS A 58 -11.79 0.75 -0.19
N ALA A 59 -11.37 1.71 0.62
CA ALA A 59 -10.62 2.87 0.13
C ALA A 59 -9.27 2.43 -0.47
N LEU A 60 -8.58 1.46 0.13
CA LEU A 60 -7.34 0.87 -0.36
C LEU A 60 -7.51 0.29 -1.77
N VAL A 61 -8.54 -0.54 -1.99
CA VAL A 61 -8.81 -1.17 -3.29
C VAL A 61 -9.12 -0.11 -4.34
N ASN A 62 -9.95 0.88 -4.00
CA ASN A 62 -10.24 2.00 -4.89
C ASN A 62 -8.98 2.81 -5.21
N PHE A 63 -8.11 3.03 -4.23
CA PHE A 63 -6.86 3.77 -4.41
C PHE A 63 -5.88 3.00 -5.29
N LEU A 64 -5.76 1.69 -5.12
CA LEU A 64 -4.98 0.81 -6.01
C LEU A 64 -5.47 0.88 -7.46
N LYS A 65 -6.78 0.85 -7.68
CA LYS A 65 -7.36 1.06 -9.02
C LYS A 65 -6.97 2.41 -9.60
N TYR A 66 -7.02 3.47 -8.79
CA TYR A 66 -6.58 4.79 -9.20
C TYR A 66 -5.09 4.79 -9.59
N LEU A 67 -4.21 4.23 -8.76
CA LEU A 67 -2.76 4.13 -9.06
C LEU A 67 -2.51 3.39 -10.38
N ASN A 68 -3.23 2.30 -10.63
CA ASN A 68 -3.14 1.49 -11.85
C ASN A 68 -3.81 2.12 -13.09
N SER A 69 -4.65 3.15 -12.93
CA SER A 69 -5.32 3.82 -14.05
C SER A 69 -4.41 4.86 -14.74
N ASN A 70 -4.73 5.27 -15.96
CA ASN A 70 -4.10 6.45 -16.58
C ASN A 70 -4.83 7.76 -16.23
N SER A 71 -5.66 7.76 -15.17
CA SER A 71 -6.43 8.95 -14.81
C SER A 71 -5.55 10.03 -14.20
N GLU A 72 -5.74 11.25 -14.69
CA GLU A 72 -5.21 12.48 -14.08
C GLU A 72 -6.16 13.05 -13.01
N SER A 73 -7.36 12.46 -12.86
CA SER A 73 -8.38 12.94 -11.90
C SER A 73 -7.94 12.76 -10.45
N LYS A 74 -8.37 13.67 -9.57
CA LYS A 74 -8.18 13.54 -8.12
C LYS A 74 -8.87 12.27 -7.60
N PHE A 75 -8.24 11.63 -6.62
CA PHE A 75 -8.88 10.56 -5.84
C PHE A 75 -9.64 11.19 -4.67
N ASP A 76 -10.96 11.10 -4.69
CA ASP A 76 -11.88 11.73 -3.73
C ASP A 76 -12.67 10.71 -2.90
N LYS A 77 -12.38 9.42 -3.02
CA LYS A 77 -13.12 8.34 -2.36
C LYS A 77 -12.68 8.04 -0.92
N PHE A 78 -11.94 8.92 -0.28
CA PHE A 78 -11.71 8.83 1.17
C PHE A 78 -12.94 9.42 1.88
N ASP A 79 -13.49 8.70 2.86
CA ASP A 79 -14.59 9.23 3.67
C ASP A 79 -14.12 10.48 4.41
N GLN A 80 -14.90 11.56 4.35
CA GLN A 80 -14.60 12.83 5.01
C GLN A 80 -14.51 12.69 6.54
N ASN A 81 -15.18 11.69 7.10
CA ASN A 81 -15.14 11.37 8.52
C ASN A 81 -13.98 10.43 8.90
N GLU A 82 -13.23 9.92 7.92
CA GLU A 82 -12.11 9.02 8.18
C GLU A 82 -10.94 9.75 8.83
N SER A 83 -10.31 9.11 9.82
CA SER A 83 -9.17 9.70 10.50
C SER A 83 -8.01 9.91 9.51
N LYS A 84 -7.31 11.04 9.63
CA LYS A 84 -6.16 11.35 8.75
C LYS A 84 -5.05 10.29 8.84
N GLN A 85 -4.94 9.62 9.98
CA GLN A 85 -4.03 8.48 10.16
C GLN A 85 -4.48 7.25 9.36
N THR A 86 -5.78 6.91 9.40
CA THR A 86 -6.35 5.80 8.60
C THR A 86 -6.15 6.04 7.12
N ILE A 87 -6.38 7.27 6.63
CA ILE A 87 -6.12 7.64 5.23
C ILE A 87 -4.64 7.40 4.88
N ALA A 88 -3.72 7.87 5.72
CA ALA A 88 -2.28 7.67 5.51
C ALA A 88 -1.86 6.19 5.52
N TYR A 89 -2.38 5.37 6.45
CA TYR A 89 -2.16 3.92 6.45
C TYR A 89 -2.70 3.28 5.16
N THR A 90 -3.89 3.71 4.72
CA THR A 90 -4.55 3.21 3.51
C THR A 90 -3.71 3.49 2.26
N ILE A 91 -3.24 4.72 2.09
CA ILE A 91 -2.37 5.12 0.97
C ILE A 91 -1.07 4.32 0.99
N TYR A 92 -0.42 4.24 2.14
CA TYR A 92 0.85 3.53 2.26
C TYR A 92 0.70 2.02 1.97
N THR A 93 -0.32 1.39 2.54
CA THR A 93 -0.60 -0.04 2.31
C THR A 93 -0.93 -0.31 0.84
N ALA A 94 -1.65 0.60 0.18
CA ALA A 94 -1.87 0.54 -1.25
C ALA A 94 -0.56 0.66 -2.04
N LEU A 95 0.37 1.55 -1.67
CA LEU A 95 1.69 1.62 -2.32
C LEU A 95 2.49 0.33 -2.19
N VAL A 96 2.39 -0.37 -1.05
CA VAL A 96 3.03 -1.67 -0.85
C VAL A 96 2.39 -2.74 -1.75
N ILE A 97 1.06 -2.84 -1.75
CA ILE A 97 0.35 -3.80 -2.61
C ILE A 97 0.60 -3.51 -4.09
N TYR A 98 0.63 -2.23 -4.50
CA TYR A 98 0.92 -1.82 -5.87
C TYR A 98 2.28 -2.38 -6.34
N PHE A 99 3.31 -2.29 -5.51
CA PHE A 99 4.61 -2.91 -5.83
C PHE A 99 4.46 -4.42 -6.03
N LEU A 100 3.79 -5.10 -5.09
CA LEU A 100 3.62 -6.56 -5.14
C LEU A 100 2.82 -7.01 -6.37
N GLU A 101 1.81 -6.25 -6.80
CA GLU A 101 1.04 -6.51 -8.03
C GLU A 101 1.88 -6.44 -9.30
N LYS A 102 2.96 -5.65 -9.31
CA LYS A 102 3.86 -5.59 -10.46
C LYS A 102 4.86 -6.74 -10.46
N THR A 103 5.18 -7.33 -9.31
CA THR A 103 6.13 -8.44 -9.26
C THR A 103 5.58 -9.72 -9.91
N GLU A 104 6.49 -10.62 -10.30
CA GLU A 104 6.17 -11.99 -10.72
C GLU A 104 5.49 -12.83 -9.62
N LEU A 105 5.47 -12.34 -8.38
CA LEU A 105 4.81 -13.00 -7.26
C LEU A 105 3.31 -12.71 -7.18
N LYS A 106 2.75 -11.78 -7.97
CA LYS A 106 1.33 -11.38 -7.90
C LYS A 106 0.37 -12.55 -7.70
N ASN A 107 0.48 -13.57 -8.54
CA ASN A 107 -0.38 -14.76 -8.49
C ASN A 107 -0.13 -15.61 -7.24
N LYS A 108 1.13 -15.76 -6.84
CA LYS A 108 1.52 -16.52 -5.62
C LYS A 108 1.10 -15.81 -4.34
N LEU A 109 0.96 -14.49 -4.38
CA LEU A 109 0.51 -13.66 -3.27
C LEU A 109 -1.00 -13.50 -3.20
N GLY A 110 -1.76 -14.16 -4.09
CA GLY A 110 -3.22 -14.04 -4.13
C GLY A 110 -3.71 -12.63 -4.48
N LEU A 111 -2.91 -11.80 -5.16
CA LEU A 111 -3.27 -10.41 -5.48
C LEU A 111 -4.13 -10.27 -6.75
N ASN A 112 -4.78 -11.36 -7.17
CA ASN A 112 -5.80 -11.32 -8.22
C ASN A 112 -7.15 -10.93 -7.63
N ASP A 113 -8.00 -10.26 -8.40
CA ASP A 113 -9.36 -9.88 -7.97
C ASP A 113 -9.40 -9.16 -6.62
N LEU A 114 -8.54 -8.15 -6.40
CA LEU A 114 -8.51 -7.37 -5.16
C LEU A 114 -9.86 -6.70 -4.82
N ASP A 115 -10.75 -6.56 -5.80
CA ASP A 115 -12.13 -6.12 -5.59
C ASP A 115 -12.92 -6.96 -4.60
N LYS A 116 -12.59 -8.26 -4.50
CA LYS A 116 -13.20 -9.17 -3.53
C LYS A 116 -12.84 -8.82 -2.08
N LEU A 117 -11.79 -8.02 -1.84
CA LEU A 117 -11.46 -7.52 -0.50
C LEU A 117 -12.47 -6.48 0.00
N CYS A 118 -13.15 -5.75 -0.89
CA CYS A 118 -14.17 -4.77 -0.54
C CYS A 118 -15.57 -5.36 -0.81
N PRO A 119 -16.19 -6.03 0.17
CA PRO A 119 -17.44 -6.71 -0.06
C PRO A 119 -18.57 -5.68 -0.15
N ASN A 120 -19.24 -5.64 -1.30
CA ASN A 120 -20.46 -4.86 -1.43
C ASN A 120 -21.66 -5.50 -0.72
N ASN A 121 -21.54 -6.72 -0.15
CA ASN A 121 -22.52 -7.40 0.74
C ASN A 121 -22.09 -8.81 1.25
N ASP A 122 -20.97 -9.39 0.80
CA ASP A 122 -20.52 -10.74 1.21
C ASP A 122 -19.20 -10.72 2.02
N VAL A 123 -19.33 -10.72 3.35
CA VAL A 123 -18.19 -10.76 4.28
C VAL A 123 -17.39 -12.06 4.15
N SER A 124 -18.02 -13.17 3.76
CA SER A 124 -17.34 -14.47 3.60
C SER A 124 -16.36 -14.42 2.43
N GLU A 125 -16.73 -13.76 1.33
CA GLU A 125 -15.86 -13.58 0.17
C GLU A 125 -14.61 -12.75 0.52
N SER A 126 -14.80 -11.63 1.23
CA SER A 126 -13.69 -10.77 1.67
C SER A 126 -12.75 -11.51 2.63
N ALA A 127 -13.29 -12.28 3.59
CA ALA A 127 -12.47 -13.08 4.50
C ALA A 127 -11.63 -14.12 3.76
N LYS A 128 -12.22 -14.86 2.80
CA LYS A 128 -11.49 -15.83 1.97
C LYS A 128 -10.41 -15.17 1.13
N LYS A 129 -10.72 -14.01 0.55
CA LYS A 129 -9.77 -13.24 -0.27
C LYS A 129 -8.59 -12.76 0.57
N LEU A 130 -8.86 -12.27 1.78
CA LEU A 130 -7.82 -11.89 2.73
C LEU A 130 -6.97 -13.09 3.12
N GLU A 131 -7.58 -14.22 3.47
CA GLU A 131 -6.88 -15.46 3.82
C GLU A 131 -5.93 -15.94 2.70
N GLU A 132 -6.37 -15.87 1.44
CA GLU A 132 -5.53 -16.19 0.28
C GLU A 132 -4.27 -15.31 0.22
N ILE A 133 -4.43 -14.00 0.44
CA ILE A 133 -3.32 -13.04 0.45
C ILE A 133 -2.38 -13.30 1.63
N LEU A 134 -2.92 -13.58 2.82
CA LEU A 134 -2.13 -13.87 4.01
C LEU A 134 -1.30 -15.14 3.85
N ASN A 135 -1.90 -16.20 3.32
CA ASN A 135 -1.20 -17.44 3.03
C ASN A 135 -0.10 -17.20 1.98
N GLY A 136 -0.42 -16.48 0.90
CA GLY A 136 0.56 -16.11 -0.13
C GLY A 136 1.74 -15.33 0.44
N LEU A 137 1.48 -14.33 1.27
CA LEU A 137 2.53 -13.53 1.94
C LEU A 137 3.33 -14.36 2.94
N TYR A 138 2.70 -15.25 3.71
CA TYR A 138 3.39 -16.12 4.66
C TYR A 138 4.42 -17.01 3.97
N PHE A 139 4.01 -17.73 2.90
CA PHE A 139 4.88 -18.63 2.16
C PHE A 139 5.97 -17.93 1.34
N ASN A 140 5.78 -16.65 0.98
CA ASN A 140 6.73 -15.89 0.17
C ASN A 140 7.42 -14.75 0.94
N SER A 141 7.28 -14.69 2.27
CA SER A 141 7.68 -13.55 3.10
C SER A 141 9.15 -13.14 2.95
N SER A 142 10.07 -14.10 2.90
CA SER A 142 11.50 -13.82 2.70
C SER A 142 11.79 -13.19 1.34
N ILE A 143 11.16 -13.70 0.28
CA ILE A 143 11.34 -13.20 -1.09
C ILE A 143 10.74 -11.79 -1.20
N VAL A 144 9.55 -11.58 -0.64
CA VAL A 144 8.88 -10.27 -0.60
C VAL A 144 9.75 -9.23 0.12
N THR A 145 10.37 -9.61 1.24
CA THR A 145 11.28 -8.72 2.00
C THR A 145 12.47 -8.28 1.16
N VAL A 146 13.11 -9.21 0.45
CA VAL A 146 14.27 -8.91 -0.40
C VAL A 146 13.87 -8.02 -1.59
N LEU A 147 12.78 -8.36 -2.28
CA LEU A 147 12.33 -7.62 -3.45
C LEU A 147 11.85 -6.20 -3.12
N SER A 148 11.15 -6.04 -1.99
CA SER A 148 10.56 -4.75 -1.61
C SER A 148 11.58 -3.76 -1.05
N LYS A 149 12.77 -4.21 -0.61
CA LYS A 149 13.76 -3.37 0.09
C LYS A 149 14.07 -2.05 -0.63
N ASN A 150 14.45 -2.10 -1.90
CA ASN A 150 14.81 -0.89 -2.65
C ASN A 150 13.60 0.00 -2.93
N TYR A 151 12.44 -0.59 -3.20
CA TYR A 151 11.19 0.14 -3.38
C TYR A 151 10.81 0.92 -2.12
N LEU A 152 10.78 0.24 -0.97
CA LEU A 152 10.43 0.80 0.34
C LEU A 152 11.41 1.91 0.79
N LEU A 153 12.72 1.68 0.61
CA LEU A 153 13.73 2.70 0.90
C LEU A 153 13.58 3.92 -0.03
N THR A 154 13.20 3.71 -1.29
CA THR A 154 12.97 4.82 -2.22
C THR A 154 11.72 5.61 -1.83
N LEU A 155 10.62 4.95 -1.44
CA LEU A 155 9.44 5.63 -0.88
C LEU A 155 9.77 6.47 0.35
N LYS A 156 10.61 5.94 1.26
CA LYS A 156 11.12 6.70 2.43
C LYS A 156 11.82 7.99 1.98
N ARG A 157 12.79 7.88 1.06
CA ARG A 157 13.56 9.06 0.58
C ARG A 157 12.70 10.06 -0.18
N LEU A 158 11.79 9.59 -1.03
CA LEU A 158 10.86 10.47 -1.74
C LEU A 158 9.96 11.20 -0.75
N ALA A 159 9.37 10.50 0.22
CA ALA A 159 8.54 11.12 1.26
C ALA A 159 9.31 12.14 2.10
N GLU A 160 10.57 11.84 2.46
CA GLU A 160 11.45 12.78 3.18
C GLU A 160 11.72 14.06 2.38
N ALA A 161 11.90 13.94 1.06
CA ALA A 161 12.28 15.03 0.18
C ALA A 161 11.10 15.87 -0.34
N THR A 162 9.94 15.26 -0.62
CA THR A 162 8.83 15.96 -1.30
C THR A 162 7.74 16.43 -0.35
N ILE A 163 7.58 15.79 0.80
CA ILE A 163 6.55 16.14 1.78
C ILE A 163 7.12 17.15 2.78
N ASN A 164 6.89 18.44 2.50
CA ASN A 164 7.31 19.59 3.32
C ASN A 164 6.21 20.02 4.29
N VAL A 165 6.00 19.22 5.34
CA VAL A 165 5.08 19.47 6.46
C VAL A 165 5.71 19.05 7.78
#